data_AF-A0A8D0L9R9-F1
#
_entry.id   AF-A0A8D0L9R9-F1
#
_cell.length_a   1.000
_cell.length_b   1.000
_cell.length_c   1.000
_cell.angle_alpha   90.00
_cell.angle_beta   90.00
_cell.angle_gamma   90.00
#
_symmetry.space_group_name_H-M   'P 1'
#
loop_
_entity.id
_entity.type
_entity.pdbx_description
1 polymer ?
#
loop_
_entity_poly.entity_id
_entity_poly.type
_entity_poly.pdbx_seq_one_letter_code
_entity_poly.pdbx_strand_id
1 'polypeptide(L)'
;FLSEELLKESHGSLTMLDLRNYTVKVGKPLSVTLGEYTMYSAPPPAGAAVLFFILNVLKGFNFTKESMNTNNGRIETYHRIAEALKFGNGQKPKLDDPQFSHPPLLQRSSGRRRIDASGNHTLSYYNLTQPAMLSFGTSHVSVLAEDGSAVSVTSTINHPFGSMMYSPSTGIILNNELTDFCNKKPGSQVSPGNSSPWASSGSPGILLGLWVNIINFPSSLGERPPSAMSPIILVSKDKQKTLVIGGSGGDQIIPATALAIMNKLWFGYDLEHAIAAPILHVKGNKLLLPKGFDEVRSSSCGLFSRPSSPGFVG
;
A
#
# COMPACT_ATOMS: atom_id res chain seq x y z
N PHE A 1 -16.84 -26.56 -2.47
CA PHE A 1 -15.72 -25.90 -1.77
C PHE A 1 -16.11 -24.56 -1.15
N LEU A 2 -17.01 -23.78 -1.76
CA LEU A 2 -17.89 -22.87 -1.01
C LEU A 2 -19.27 -23.51 -0.89
N SER A 3 -19.91 -23.44 0.28
CA SER A 3 -21.28 -23.90 0.45
C SER A 3 -22.23 -22.95 -0.29
N GLU A 4 -23.26 -23.47 -0.95
CA GLU A 4 -24.33 -22.62 -1.53
C GLU A 4 -24.95 -21.69 -0.48
N GLU A 5 -24.89 -22.11 0.78
CA GLU A 5 -25.23 -21.33 1.97
C GLU A 5 -24.54 -19.96 2.00
N LEU A 6 -23.21 -19.87 1.84
CA LEU A 6 -22.51 -18.58 1.81
C LEU A 6 -23.01 -17.67 0.66
N LEU A 7 -23.32 -18.26 -0.50
CA LEU A 7 -23.82 -17.51 -1.65
C LEU A 7 -25.28 -17.06 -1.48
N LYS A 8 -26.09 -17.82 -0.73
CA LYS A 8 -27.50 -17.50 -0.42
C LYS A 8 -27.61 -16.48 0.72
N GLU A 9 -26.72 -16.56 1.71
CA GLU A 9 -26.69 -15.66 2.86
C GLU A 9 -26.01 -14.32 2.54
N SER A 10 -25.04 -14.32 1.63
CA SER A 10 -24.48 -13.07 1.14
C SER A 10 -25.52 -12.38 0.25
N HIS A 11 -25.93 -11.15 0.59
CA HIS A 11 -26.60 -10.24 -0.35
C HIS A 11 -25.67 -9.77 -1.50
N GLY A 12 -24.59 -10.49 -1.76
CA GLY A 12 -23.58 -10.19 -2.77
C GLY A 12 -23.92 -10.81 -4.12
N SER A 13 -23.28 -10.30 -5.18
CA SER A 13 -23.47 -10.78 -6.55
C SER A 13 -22.52 -11.91 -6.96
N LEU A 14 -21.79 -12.51 -6.01
CA LEU A 14 -20.88 -13.63 -6.29
C LEU A 14 -21.69 -14.87 -6.67
N THR A 15 -21.33 -15.52 -7.77
CA THR A 15 -21.99 -16.73 -8.25
C THR A 15 -21.04 -17.93 -8.28
N MET A 16 -21.61 -19.14 -8.36
CA MET A 16 -20.81 -20.35 -8.57
C MET A 16 -20.09 -20.35 -9.93
N LEU A 17 -20.63 -19.63 -10.92
CA LEU A 17 -19.98 -19.47 -12.23
C LEU A 17 -18.70 -18.63 -12.11
N ASP A 18 -18.72 -17.57 -11.29
CA ASP A 18 -17.52 -16.75 -11.05
C ASP A 18 -16.40 -17.58 -10.43
N LEU A 19 -16.73 -18.44 -9.47
CA LEU A 19 -15.76 -19.34 -8.82
C LEU A 19 -15.20 -20.39 -9.78
N ARG A 20 -16.06 -20.98 -10.62
CA ARG A 20 -15.65 -22.01 -11.60
C ARG A 20 -14.81 -21.43 -12.73
N ASN A 21 -15.06 -20.20 -13.13
CA ASN A 21 -14.36 -19.55 -14.24
C ASN A 21 -13.07 -18.84 -13.80
N TYR A 22 -12.83 -18.69 -12.49
CA TYR A 22 -11.62 -18.07 -11.99
C TYR A 22 -10.38 -18.92 -12.28
N THR A 23 -9.34 -18.29 -12.82
CA THR A 23 -8.03 -18.90 -13.05
C THR A 23 -6.91 -17.97 -12.57
N VAL A 24 -5.87 -18.56 -11.97
CA VAL A 24 -4.68 -17.81 -11.54
C VAL A 24 -3.88 -17.39 -12.77
N LYS A 25 -3.44 -16.12 -12.79
CA LYS A 25 -2.66 -15.57 -13.89
C LYS A 25 -1.18 -15.64 -13.56
N VAL A 26 -0.44 -16.40 -14.38
CA VAL A 26 1.03 -16.43 -14.36
C VAL A 26 1.54 -15.50 -15.46
N GLY A 27 2.42 -14.57 -15.11
CA GLY A 27 2.88 -13.54 -16.04
C GLY A 27 4.30 -13.09 -15.76
N LYS A 28 4.84 -12.27 -16.68
CA LYS A 28 6.17 -11.68 -16.51
C LYS A 28 6.15 -10.70 -15.32
N PRO A 29 7.19 -10.73 -14.46
CA PRO A 29 7.28 -9.77 -13.36
C PRO A 29 7.52 -8.36 -13.90
N LEU A 30 7.08 -7.36 -13.13
CA LEU A 30 7.59 -6.02 -13.26
C LEU A 30 9.05 -6.00 -12.80
N SER A 31 9.94 -5.45 -13.62
CA SER A 31 11.38 -5.41 -13.33
C SER A 31 11.98 -4.01 -13.46
N VAL A 32 12.76 -3.57 -12.47
CA VAL A 32 13.47 -2.27 -12.47
C VAL A 32 14.85 -2.40 -11.83
N THR A 33 15.83 -1.71 -12.38
CA THR A 33 17.19 -1.64 -11.83
C THR A 33 17.32 -0.61 -10.70
N LEU A 34 17.90 -0.99 -9.58
CA LEU A 34 18.24 -0.15 -8.44
C LEU A 34 19.74 -0.29 -8.12
N GLY A 35 20.57 0.56 -8.73
CA GLY A 35 22.03 0.45 -8.63
C GLY A 35 22.54 -0.85 -9.24
N GLU A 36 23.20 -1.69 -8.43
CA GLU A 36 23.73 -3.00 -8.83
C GLU A 36 22.71 -4.14 -8.72
N TYR A 37 21.46 -3.85 -8.33
CA TYR A 37 20.40 -4.86 -8.21
C TYR A 37 19.34 -4.68 -9.29
N THR A 38 18.75 -5.80 -9.73
CA THR A 38 17.48 -5.83 -10.44
C THR A 38 16.40 -6.28 -9.47
N MET A 39 15.36 -5.46 -9.33
CA MET A 39 14.18 -5.78 -8.52
C MET A 39 13.11 -6.40 -9.40
N TYR A 40 12.43 -7.44 -8.89
CA TYR A 40 11.32 -8.13 -9.51
C TYR A 40 10.12 -8.15 -8.58
N SER A 41 8.93 -7.94 -9.13
CA SER A 41 7.68 -8.07 -8.38
C SER A 41 6.48 -8.32 -9.31
N ALA A 42 5.30 -8.51 -8.74
CA ALA A 42 4.06 -8.57 -9.49
C ALA A 42 3.78 -7.24 -10.23
N PRO A 43 3.28 -7.27 -11.47
CA PRO A 43 2.83 -6.08 -12.17
C PRO A 43 1.54 -5.51 -11.55
N PRO A 44 1.07 -4.32 -11.99
CA PRO A 44 -0.25 -3.82 -11.65
C PRO A 44 -1.35 -4.90 -11.79
N PRO A 45 -2.37 -4.90 -10.91
CA PRO A 45 -2.69 -3.85 -9.95
C PRO A 45 -1.96 -3.95 -8.59
N ALA A 46 -0.87 -4.72 -8.49
CA ALA A 46 -0.05 -4.79 -7.26
C ALA A 46 0.79 -3.52 -7.02
N GLY A 47 1.02 -3.20 -5.75
CA GLY A 47 1.60 -1.93 -5.27
C GLY A 47 3.08 -1.70 -5.61
N ALA A 48 3.78 -2.74 -6.06
CA ALA A 48 5.21 -2.68 -6.36
C ALA A 48 5.57 -1.64 -7.42
N ALA A 49 4.66 -1.32 -8.35
CA ALA A 49 4.87 -0.25 -9.32
C ALA A 49 5.05 1.13 -8.62
N VAL A 50 4.26 1.40 -7.59
CA VAL A 50 4.35 2.63 -6.79
C VAL A 50 5.63 2.63 -5.95
N LEU A 51 5.99 1.49 -5.36
CA LEU A 51 7.26 1.33 -4.64
C LEU A 51 8.46 1.62 -5.56
N PHE A 52 8.46 1.07 -6.78
CA PHE A 52 9.53 1.31 -7.76
C PHE A 52 9.60 2.78 -8.19
N PHE A 53 8.45 3.47 -8.31
CA PHE A 53 8.40 4.91 -8.53
C PHE A 53 9.08 5.67 -7.38
N ILE A 54 8.74 5.37 -6.13
CA ILE A 54 9.31 6.01 -4.94
C ILE A 54 10.83 5.82 -4.90
N LEU A 55 11.31 4.58 -5.04
CA LEU A 55 12.74 4.28 -5.03
C LEU A 55 13.48 4.95 -6.19
N ASN A 56 12.85 5.07 -7.37
CA ASN A 56 13.46 5.75 -8.52
C ASN A 56 13.57 7.26 -8.30
N VAL A 57 12.57 7.89 -7.67
CA VAL A 57 12.63 9.31 -7.27
C VAL A 57 13.77 9.50 -6.27
N LEU A 58 13.83 8.66 -5.23
CA LEU A 58 14.80 8.80 -4.14
C LEU A 58 16.23 8.47 -4.55
N LYS A 59 16.42 7.53 -5.48
CA LYS A 59 17.73 7.20 -6.07
C LYS A 59 18.44 8.45 -6.60
N GLY A 60 17.69 9.42 -7.13
CA GLY A 60 18.27 10.64 -7.67
C GLY A 60 18.99 11.53 -6.64
N PHE A 61 18.73 11.36 -5.34
CA PHE A 61 19.37 12.13 -4.28
C PHE A 61 20.70 11.52 -3.79
N ASN A 62 21.09 10.35 -4.30
CA ASN A 62 22.37 9.70 -4.00
C ASN A 62 22.66 9.58 -2.49
N PHE A 63 21.66 9.11 -1.72
CA PHE A 63 21.84 8.88 -0.30
C PHE A 63 22.92 7.85 0.00
N THR A 64 23.62 8.07 1.10
CA THR A 64 24.69 7.19 1.62
C THR A 64 24.57 7.08 3.14
N LYS A 65 25.40 6.25 3.76
CA LYS A 65 25.49 6.16 5.23
C LYS A 65 25.74 7.52 5.88
N GLU A 66 26.56 8.37 5.26
CA GLU A 66 26.88 9.71 5.74
C GLU A 66 25.66 10.64 5.81
N SER A 67 24.64 10.38 4.98
CA SER A 67 23.37 11.13 5.01
C SER A 67 22.67 11.02 6.38
N MET A 68 22.95 9.95 7.14
CA MET A 68 22.35 9.69 8.43
C MET A 68 23.22 10.09 9.63
N ASN A 69 24.46 10.54 9.40
CA ASN A 69 25.43 10.80 10.47
C ASN A 69 25.22 12.14 11.22
N THR A 70 24.54 13.11 10.60
CA THR A 70 24.31 14.44 11.19
C THR A 70 22.83 14.71 11.35
N ASN A 71 22.45 15.57 12.30
CA ASN A 71 21.05 15.96 12.50
C ASN A 71 20.45 16.59 11.24
N ASN A 72 21.17 17.52 10.62
CA ASN A 72 20.70 18.19 9.39
C ASN A 72 20.57 17.21 8.22
N GLY A 73 21.53 16.29 8.06
CA GLY A 73 21.47 15.25 7.04
C GLY A 73 20.28 14.31 7.24
N ARG A 74 20.00 13.89 8.48
CA ARG A 74 18.82 13.07 8.82
C ARG A 74 17.52 13.81 8.49
N ILE A 75 17.41 15.08 8.88
CA ILE A 75 16.23 15.91 8.59
C ILE A 75 15.99 16.01 7.07
N GLU A 76 17.02 16.36 6.31
CA GLU A 76 16.93 16.50 4.85
C GLU A 76 16.56 15.17 4.17
N THR A 77 17.14 14.07 4.65
CA THR A 77 16.87 12.73 4.14
C THR A 77 15.42 12.34 4.38
N TYR A 78 14.93 12.47 5.62
CA TYR A 78 13.54 12.13 5.94
C TYR A 78 12.53 13.05 5.27
N HIS A 79 12.86 14.33 5.09
CA HIS A 79 12.04 15.26 4.30
C HIS A 79 11.85 14.77 2.86
N ARG A 80 12.94 14.43 2.18
CA ARG A 80 12.91 13.91 0.80
C ARG A 80 12.13 12.59 0.72
N ILE A 81 12.29 11.71 1.71
CA ILE A 81 11.51 10.47 1.80
C ILE A 81 10.02 10.79 1.95
N ALA A 82 9.64 11.67 2.88
CA ALA A 82 8.25 12.08 3.09
C ALA A 82 7.61 12.63 1.81
N GLU A 83 8.31 13.50 1.09
CA GLU A 83 7.84 14.09 -0.17
C GLU A 83 7.69 13.03 -1.27
N ALA A 84 8.66 12.12 -1.41
CA ALA A 84 8.57 11.02 -2.37
C ALA A 84 7.39 10.08 -2.05
N LEU A 85 7.12 9.82 -0.77
CA LEU A 85 5.95 9.04 -0.33
C LEU A 85 4.63 9.74 -0.66
N LYS A 86 4.54 11.07 -0.49
CA LYS A 86 3.34 11.85 -0.91
C LYS A 86 3.11 11.73 -2.43
N PHE A 87 4.15 11.90 -3.24
CA PHE A 87 4.05 11.71 -4.70
C PHE A 87 3.72 10.27 -5.09
N GLY A 88 4.23 9.29 -4.35
CA GLY A 88 3.91 7.87 -4.50
C GLY A 88 2.43 7.59 -4.22
N ASN A 89 1.88 8.13 -3.13
CA ASN A 89 0.46 8.02 -2.83
C ASN A 89 -0.42 8.59 -3.97
N GLY A 90 0.02 9.68 -4.62
CA GLY A 90 -0.65 10.23 -5.81
C GLY A 90 -0.60 9.34 -7.06
N GLN A 91 0.21 8.27 -7.06
CA GLN A 91 0.21 7.27 -8.12
C GLN A 91 -0.76 6.11 -7.86
N LYS A 92 -1.18 5.86 -6.62
CA LYS A 92 -2.06 4.73 -6.27
C LYS A 92 -3.37 4.71 -7.08
N PRO A 93 -4.06 5.85 -7.35
CA PRO A 93 -5.29 5.84 -8.15
C PRO A 93 -5.09 5.40 -9.60
N LYS A 94 -3.86 5.34 -10.10
CA LYS A 94 -3.51 4.92 -11.47
C LYS A 94 -3.14 3.44 -11.56
N LEU A 95 -3.26 2.71 -10.46
CA LEU A 95 -2.88 1.31 -10.34
C LEU A 95 -4.01 0.40 -10.81
N ASP A 96 -4.29 0.45 -12.10
CA ASP A 96 -5.38 -0.33 -12.69
C ASP A 96 -4.96 -1.77 -13.05
N ASP A 97 -5.95 -2.64 -13.23
CA ASP A 97 -5.73 -3.96 -13.80
C ASP A 97 -5.33 -3.82 -15.28
N PRO A 98 -4.14 -4.30 -15.69
CA PRO A 98 -3.64 -4.16 -17.05
C PRO A 98 -4.50 -4.86 -18.11
N GLN A 99 -5.42 -5.75 -17.72
CA GLN A 99 -6.37 -6.33 -18.66
C GLN A 99 -7.50 -5.39 -19.06
N PHE A 100 -7.80 -4.39 -18.23
CA PHE A 100 -8.96 -3.51 -18.40
C PHE A 100 -8.55 -2.06 -18.71
N SER A 101 -7.34 -1.66 -18.29
CA SER A 101 -6.79 -0.33 -18.53
C SER A 101 -5.31 -0.46 -18.87
N HIS A 102 -4.83 0.38 -19.77
CA HIS A 102 -3.41 0.47 -20.13
C HIS A 102 -2.85 1.81 -19.64
N PRO A 103 -2.77 2.05 -18.31
CA PRO A 103 -2.29 3.32 -17.82
C PRO A 103 -0.83 3.49 -18.26
N PRO A 104 -0.41 4.71 -18.66
CA PRO A 104 0.99 4.96 -18.96
C PRO A 104 1.83 4.58 -17.74
N LEU A 105 2.91 3.83 -17.96
CA LEU A 105 3.89 3.46 -16.93
C LEU A 105 4.14 4.67 -16.04
N LEU A 106 3.97 4.51 -14.73
CA LEU A 106 4.11 5.59 -13.73
C LEU A 106 5.30 6.47 -14.10
N GLN A 107 5.03 7.75 -14.43
CA GLN A 107 6.03 8.63 -15.03
C GLN A 107 7.27 8.72 -14.13
N ARG A 108 8.34 8.04 -14.53
CA ARG A 108 9.45 7.68 -13.64
C ARG A 108 10.23 8.88 -13.09
N SER A 109 10.14 10.06 -13.71
CA SER A 109 11.08 11.17 -13.48
C SER A 109 10.46 12.48 -12.99
N SER A 110 9.13 12.66 -13.03
CA SER A 110 8.52 13.97 -12.76
C SER A 110 8.43 14.33 -11.26
N GLY A 111 8.37 13.33 -10.37
CA GLY A 111 8.26 13.57 -8.92
C GLY A 111 9.47 14.30 -8.32
N ARG A 112 10.70 13.90 -8.68
CA ARG A 112 11.93 14.45 -8.06
C ARG A 112 12.09 15.95 -8.26
N ARG A 113 11.82 16.47 -9.47
CA ARG A 113 11.98 17.91 -9.78
C ARG A 113 11.00 18.80 -9.03
N ARG A 114 9.99 18.19 -8.41
CA ARG A 114 8.92 18.84 -7.66
C ARG A 114 9.10 18.69 -6.15
N ILE A 115 10.21 18.14 -5.69
CA ILE A 115 10.54 18.10 -4.26
C ILE A 115 11.34 19.36 -3.95
N ASP A 116 10.74 20.27 -3.18
CA ASP A 116 11.40 21.47 -2.66
C ASP A 116 11.62 21.37 -1.14
N ALA A 117 12.13 22.44 -0.52
CA ALA A 117 12.46 22.45 0.89
C ALA A 117 11.25 22.65 1.83
N SER A 118 10.09 23.09 1.33
CA SER A 118 8.96 23.47 2.20
C SER A 118 8.09 22.28 2.60
N GLY A 119 7.81 21.37 1.65
CA GLY A 119 6.97 20.17 1.84
C GLY A 119 5.54 20.45 2.36
N ASN A 120 5.10 21.70 2.35
CA ASN A 120 3.80 22.15 2.88
C ASN A 120 2.73 22.32 1.78
N HIS A 121 2.93 21.66 0.64
CA HIS A 121 2.03 21.76 -0.51
C HIS A 121 0.62 21.20 -0.25
N THR A 122 -0.33 21.69 -1.03
CA THR A 122 -1.72 21.21 -1.03
C THR A 122 -1.83 19.78 -1.55
N LEU A 123 -2.96 19.10 -1.27
CA LEU A 123 -3.21 17.75 -1.78
C LEU A 123 -3.17 17.68 -3.31
N SER A 124 -3.67 18.70 -4.00
CA SER A 124 -3.67 18.78 -5.47
C SER A 124 -2.25 18.78 -6.05
N TYR A 125 -1.28 19.35 -5.35
CA TYR A 125 0.13 19.28 -5.75
C TYR A 125 0.60 17.84 -5.91
N TYR A 126 0.23 16.96 -4.99
CA TYR A 126 0.63 15.56 -5.04
C TYR A 126 -0.34 14.69 -5.85
N ASN A 127 -1.37 15.25 -6.49
CA ASN A 127 -2.51 14.53 -7.08
C ASN A 127 -3.25 13.64 -6.06
N LEU A 128 -3.33 14.09 -4.81
CA LEU A 128 -4.07 13.40 -3.75
C LEU A 128 -5.48 13.96 -3.66
N THR A 129 -6.44 13.08 -3.35
CA THR A 129 -7.83 13.46 -3.18
C THR A 129 -8.38 12.80 -1.92
N GLN A 130 -8.40 13.56 -0.81
CA GLN A 130 -8.73 13.15 0.57
C GLN A 130 -7.95 11.93 1.15
N PRO A 131 -7.85 11.78 2.48
CA PRO A 131 -7.14 10.65 3.05
C PRO A 131 -7.96 9.35 2.94
N ALA A 132 -7.37 8.32 2.34
CA ALA A 132 -7.92 6.97 2.32
C ALA A 132 -8.03 6.39 3.74
N MET A 133 -8.92 5.41 3.90
CA MET A 133 -9.06 4.66 5.14
C MET A 133 -7.82 3.81 5.39
N LEU A 134 -7.49 3.62 6.67
CA LEU A 134 -6.40 2.74 7.05
C LEU A 134 -6.85 1.29 6.84
N SER A 135 -6.29 0.60 5.85
CA SER A 135 -6.41 -0.84 5.73
C SER A 135 -5.41 -1.51 6.68
N PHE A 136 -5.88 -2.49 7.43
CA PHE A 136 -5.11 -3.34 8.33
C PHE A 136 -5.34 -4.79 7.93
N GLY A 137 -4.34 -5.66 8.07
CA GLY A 137 -4.46 -7.07 7.70
C GLY A 137 -3.75 -7.37 6.38
N THR A 138 -2.80 -8.32 6.45
CA THR A 138 -2.02 -8.92 5.36
C THR A 138 -0.97 -9.80 6.06
N SER A 139 -0.50 -10.87 5.43
CA SER A 139 0.69 -11.61 5.84
C SER A 139 1.70 -11.64 4.70
N HIS A 140 2.98 -11.67 5.06
CA HIS A 140 4.07 -11.77 4.10
C HIS A 140 5.04 -12.88 4.52
N VAL A 141 5.50 -13.66 3.54
CA VAL A 141 6.49 -14.71 3.71
C VAL A 141 7.57 -14.52 2.64
N SER A 142 8.83 -14.58 3.08
CA SER A 142 10.02 -14.57 2.24
C SER A 142 10.78 -15.88 2.45
N VAL A 143 11.09 -16.59 1.36
CA VAL A 143 11.88 -17.82 1.38
C VAL A 143 13.04 -17.67 0.41
N LEU A 144 14.24 -18.02 0.86
CA LEU A 144 15.42 -18.20 0.04
C LEU A 144 16.00 -19.57 0.38
N ALA A 145 16.00 -20.48 -0.58
CA ALA A 145 16.52 -21.83 -0.43
C ALA A 145 18.01 -21.90 -0.75
N GLU A 146 18.66 -22.97 -0.30
CA GLU A 146 20.11 -23.19 -0.47
C GLU A 146 20.53 -23.32 -1.93
N ASP A 147 19.63 -23.80 -2.79
CA ASP A 147 19.82 -23.91 -4.25
C ASP A 147 19.69 -22.55 -4.98
N GLY A 148 19.41 -21.47 -4.26
CA GLY A 148 19.19 -20.13 -4.79
C GLY A 148 17.74 -19.86 -5.23
N SER A 149 16.83 -20.83 -5.09
CA SER A 149 15.40 -20.61 -5.33
C SER A 149 14.84 -19.60 -4.34
N ALA A 150 14.09 -18.60 -4.84
CA ALA A 150 13.57 -17.50 -4.03
C ALA A 150 12.07 -17.31 -4.24
N VAL A 151 11.32 -17.15 -3.15
CA VAL A 151 9.87 -16.97 -3.14
C VAL A 151 9.51 -15.81 -2.24
N SER A 152 8.85 -14.79 -2.80
CA SER A 152 8.30 -13.64 -2.07
C SER A 152 6.78 -13.66 -2.23
N VAL A 153 6.04 -13.88 -1.15
CA VAL A 153 4.59 -14.04 -1.18
C VAL A 153 3.94 -13.11 -0.16
N THR A 154 3.03 -12.28 -0.65
CA THR A 154 2.13 -11.48 0.20
C THR A 154 0.71 -11.99 -0.04
N SER A 155 0.00 -12.33 1.03
CA SER A 155 -1.36 -12.87 0.99
C SER A 155 -2.26 -12.12 1.97
N THR A 156 -3.52 -11.96 1.62
CA THR A 156 -4.46 -11.17 2.41
C THR A 156 -5.91 -11.61 2.19
N ILE A 157 -6.75 -11.31 3.18
CA ILE A 157 -8.22 -11.27 3.06
C ILE A 157 -8.73 -9.82 3.17
N ASN A 158 -7.84 -8.87 2.91
CA ASN A 158 -7.92 -7.44 3.20
C ASN A 158 -7.98 -7.17 4.72
N HIS A 159 -9.16 -6.84 5.25
CA HIS A 159 -9.30 -6.47 6.66
C HIS A 159 -9.16 -7.69 7.60
N PRO A 160 -8.91 -7.50 8.92
CA PRO A 160 -8.98 -8.62 9.85
C PRO A 160 -10.38 -9.27 9.79
N PHE A 161 -10.44 -10.58 9.61
CA PHE A 161 -11.66 -11.35 9.34
C PHE A 161 -12.38 -11.00 8.02
N GLY A 162 -11.74 -10.24 7.12
CA GLY A 162 -12.23 -9.93 5.78
C GLY A 162 -13.61 -9.29 5.77
N SER A 163 -14.58 -9.94 5.13
CA SER A 163 -15.97 -9.48 5.09
C SER A 163 -16.78 -9.88 6.31
N MET A 164 -16.18 -10.57 7.28
CA MET A 164 -16.85 -11.22 8.43
C MET A 164 -17.84 -12.32 8.03
N MET A 165 -17.88 -12.71 6.76
CA MET A 165 -18.64 -13.86 6.29
C MET A 165 -17.80 -15.13 6.46
N TYR A 166 -18.34 -16.08 7.22
CA TYR A 166 -17.70 -17.35 7.56
C TYR A 166 -18.64 -18.49 7.18
N SER A 167 -18.11 -19.53 6.53
CA SER A 167 -18.86 -20.77 6.29
C SER A 167 -18.69 -21.73 7.47
N PRO A 168 -19.74 -22.04 8.24
CA PRO A 168 -19.66 -23.05 9.30
C PRO A 168 -19.34 -24.44 8.77
N SER A 169 -19.74 -24.73 7.52
CA SER A 169 -19.57 -26.03 6.89
C SER A 169 -18.14 -26.25 6.33
N THR A 170 -17.41 -25.20 5.94
CA THR A 170 -16.07 -25.33 5.34
C THR A 170 -14.95 -24.69 6.15
N GLY A 171 -15.28 -23.83 7.13
CA GLY A 171 -14.30 -23.06 7.89
C GLY A 171 -13.70 -21.87 7.14
N ILE A 172 -14.16 -21.57 5.93
CA ILE A 172 -13.61 -20.51 5.08
C ILE A 172 -14.18 -19.15 5.48
N ILE A 173 -13.30 -18.15 5.64
CA ILE A 173 -13.63 -16.74 5.80
C ILE A 173 -13.46 -16.04 4.45
N LEU A 174 -14.46 -15.24 4.04
CA LEU A 174 -14.39 -14.47 2.80
C LEU A 174 -13.65 -13.14 3.01
N ASN A 175 -12.84 -12.77 2.01
CA ASN A 175 -12.21 -11.46 1.98
C ASN A 175 -13.22 -10.35 1.71
N ASN A 176 -12.79 -9.11 1.93
CA ASN A 176 -13.46 -7.91 1.44
C ASN A 176 -12.55 -7.10 0.50
N GLU A 177 -11.81 -7.76 -0.39
CA GLU A 177 -10.81 -7.11 -1.26
C GLU A 177 -11.44 -6.08 -2.22
N LEU A 178 -12.69 -6.27 -2.64
CA LEU A 178 -13.37 -5.34 -3.55
C LEU A 178 -13.57 -3.94 -2.94
N THR A 179 -13.43 -3.76 -1.62
CA THR A 179 -13.44 -2.43 -1.01
C THR A 179 -12.28 -1.56 -1.47
N ASP A 180 -11.22 -2.14 -2.02
CA ASP A 180 -10.06 -1.37 -2.47
C ASP A 180 -10.35 -0.57 -3.75
N PHE A 181 -11.43 -0.86 -4.48
CA PHE A 181 -11.94 0.02 -5.54
C PHE A 181 -12.41 1.38 -4.99
N CYS A 182 -12.88 1.43 -3.74
CA CYS A 182 -13.26 2.68 -3.08
C CYS A 182 -12.07 3.64 -2.97
N ASN A 183 -10.84 3.12 -2.85
CA ASN A 183 -9.63 3.93 -2.81
C ASN A 183 -9.29 4.61 -4.16
N LYS A 184 -9.98 4.28 -5.28
CA LYS A 184 -9.73 4.92 -6.60
C LYS A 184 -10.30 6.34 -6.73
N LYS A 185 -11.38 6.73 -6.00
CA LYS A 185 -11.90 8.13 -5.98
C LYS A 185 -12.50 8.52 -4.62
N PRO A 186 -12.38 9.80 -4.20
CA PRO A 186 -12.86 10.28 -2.90
C PRO A 186 -14.37 10.11 -2.71
N GLY A 187 -14.78 9.91 -1.45
CA GLY A 187 -16.18 9.96 -1.03
C GLY A 187 -16.80 8.62 -0.65
N SER A 188 -16.07 7.52 -0.84
CA SER A 188 -16.56 6.16 -0.60
C SER A 188 -16.03 5.62 0.74
N GLN A 189 -16.89 5.62 1.77
CA GLN A 189 -16.59 4.94 3.04
C GLN A 189 -17.22 3.55 3.02
N VAL A 190 -16.40 2.51 3.21
CA VAL A 190 -16.90 1.14 3.41
C VAL A 190 -16.31 0.61 4.72
N SER A 191 -17.13 0.56 5.76
CA SER A 191 -16.76 -0.03 7.04
C SER A 191 -17.13 -1.52 7.05
N PRO A 192 -16.20 -2.44 7.39
CA PRO A 192 -16.54 -3.83 7.68
C PRO A 192 -17.52 -3.89 8.86
N GLY A 193 -18.63 -4.63 8.73
CA GLY A 193 -19.61 -4.81 9.81
C GLY A 193 -20.75 -3.79 9.87
N ASN A 194 -20.79 -2.77 8.99
CA ASN A 194 -22.04 -2.06 8.74
C ASN A 194 -22.90 -2.89 7.80
N SER A 195 -23.72 -3.75 8.40
CA SER A 195 -24.89 -4.33 7.77
C SER A 195 -25.65 -3.24 7.00
N SER A 196 -25.78 -3.38 5.69
CA SER A 196 -27.05 -3.00 5.07
C SER A 196 -27.94 -4.22 5.28
N PRO A 197 -29.02 -4.06 6.05
CA PRO A 197 -30.23 -3.57 5.42
C PRO A 197 -30.91 -2.53 6.30
N TRP A 198 -31.47 -1.47 5.73
CA TRP A 198 -32.55 -0.75 6.41
C TRP A 198 -32.12 -0.06 7.74
N ALA A 199 -31.51 1.13 7.64
CA ALA A 199 -31.58 2.13 8.72
C ALA A 199 -33.03 2.68 8.90
N SER A 200 -34.05 1.84 8.70
CA SER A 200 -35.46 2.23 8.66
C SER A 200 -36.33 1.43 9.62
N SER A 201 -35.81 0.84 10.69
CA SER A 201 -36.70 0.39 11.78
C SER A 201 -36.92 1.54 12.76
N GLY A 202 -37.82 2.44 12.37
CA GLY A 202 -38.68 3.19 13.27
C GLY A 202 -38.17 4.55 13.75
N SER A 203 -38.39 5.61 12.95
CA SER A 203 -39.04 6.87 13.38
C SER A 203 -38.87 7.99 12.34
N PRO A 204 -39.85 8.92 12.22
CA PRO A 204 -40.01 9.80 11.06
C PRO A 204 -39.13 11.05 11.19
N GLY A 205 -38.20 11.20 10.25
CA GLY A 205 -37.34 12.37 10.16
C GLY A 205 -36.66 12.45 8.81
N ILE A 206 -37.39 12.98 7.84
CA ILE A 206 -36.93 13.71 6.64
C ILE A 206 -35.40 13.84 6.54
N LEU A 207 -34.82 13.25 5.46
CA LEU A 207 -33.49 13.47 4.82
C LEU A 207 -32.76 12.18 4.36
N LEU A 208 -33.45 11.05 4.13
CA LEU A 208 -32.84 9.83 3.55
C LEU A 208 -33.06 9.72 2.03
N GLY A 209 -32.38 10.56 1.25
CA GLY A 209 -32.28 10.46 -0.21
C GLY A 209 -30.90 10.75 -0.79
N LEU A 210 -29.86 10.91 0.04
CA LEU A 210 -28.56 11.46 -0.39
C LEU A 210 -27.31 10.62 -0.06
N TRP A 211 -27.45 9.40 0.48
CA TRP A 211 -26.30 8.59 0.93
C TRP A 211 -26.10 7.27 0.17
N VAL A 212 -26.67 7.12 -1.03
CA VAL A 212 -26.39 5.98 -1.94
C VAL A 212 -25.36 6.37 -3.01
N ASN A 213 -24.58 7.43 -2.77
CA ASN A 213 -23.62 7.92 -3.75
C ASN A 213 -22.21 7.42 -3.44
N ILE A 214 -21.67 6.71 -4.44
CA ILE A 214 -20.25 6.42 -4.66
C ILE A 214 -19.74 5.26 -3.82
N ILE A 215 -20.14 4.03 -4.18
CA ILE A 215 -19.19 2.92 -4.18
C ILE A 215 -18.70 2.87 -5.63
N ASN A 216 -17.41 3.15 -5.86
CA ASN A 216 -16.86 2.97 -7.21
C ASN A 216 -16.84 1.47 -7.48
N PHE A 217 -17.79 0.99 -8.27
CA PHE A 217 -17.77 -0.35 -8.79
C PHE A 217 -16.54 -0.53 -9.70
N PRO A 218 -16.03 -1.76 -9.86
CA PRO A 218 -15.08 -2.05 -10.93
C PRO A 218 -15.60 -1.50 -12.25
N SER A 219 -14.70 -0.98 -13.08
CA SER A 219 -15.04 -0.42 -14.39
C SER A 219 -15.65 -1.49 -15.30
N SER A 220 -15.33 -2.76 -15.03
CA SER A 220 -15.82 -3.95 -15.72
C SER A 220 -15.86 -5.18 -14.79
N LEU A 221 -16.78 -6.10 -15.02
CA LEU A 221 -16.80 -7.40 -14.32
C LEU A 221 -15.47 -8.16 -14.53
N GLY A 222 -14.94 -8.72 -13.45
CA GLY A 222 -13.65 -9.45 -13.46
C GLY A 222 -12.40 -8.56 -13.31
N GLU A 223 -12.55 -7.24 -13.21
CA GLU A 223 -11.43 -6.34 -12.88
C GLU A 223 -10.91 -6.62 -11.47
N ARG A 224 -9.58 -6.69 -11.31
CA ARG A 224 -8.95 -6.82 -9.98
C ARG A 224 -8.75 -5.43 -9.35
N PRO A 225 -9.03 -5.28 -8.04
CA PRO A 225 -8.82 -4.01 -7.35
C PRO A 225 -7.34 -3.63 -7.23
N PRO A 226 -7.02 -2.33 -7.07
CA PRO A 226 -5.67 -1.87 -6.74
C PRO A 226 -5.23 -2.44 -5.38
N SER A 227 -3.96 -2.81 -5.24
CA SER A 227 -3.44 -3.37 -3.99
C SER A 227 -2.14 -2.69 -3.58
N ALA A 228 -1.90 -2.57 -2.27
CA ALA A 228 -0.62 -2.11 -1.72
C ALA A 228 0.45 -3.23 -1.65
N MET A 229 0.05 -4.49 -1.85
CA MET A 229 0.96 -5.64 -1.76
C MET A 229 2.18 -5.46 -2.68
N SER A 230 3.37 -5.61 -2.11
CA SER A 230 4.65 -5.39 -2.79
C SER A 230 5.68 -6.49 -2.45
N PRO A 231 5.46 -7.76 -2.85
CA PRO A 231 6.45 -8.82 -2.68
C PRO A 231 7.61 -8.61 -3.66
N ILE A 232 8.82 -8.37 -3.15
CA ILE A 232 9.99 -8.04 -3.96
C ILE A 232 11.05 -9.15 -3.86
N ILE A 233 11.69 -9.44 -4.99
CA ILE A 233 12.96 -10.17 -5.05
C ILE A 233 13.99 -9.24 -5.70
N LEU A 234 15.13 -9.02 -5.05
CA LEU A 234 16.26 -8.27 -5.57
C LEU A 234 17.41 -9.22 -5.87
N VAL A 235 17.96 -9.15 -7.07
CA VAL A 235 19.11 -9.97 -7.49
C VAL A 235 20.22 -9.05 -7.96
N SER A 236 21.44 -9.21 -7.45
CA SER A 236 22.60 -8.46 -7.89
C SER A 236 22.98 -8.80 -9.34
N LYS A 237 23.64 -7.88 -10.06
CA LYS A 237 24.07 -8.10 -11.45
C LYS A 237 24.98 -9.33 -11.63
N ASP A 238 25.83 -9.61 -10.65
CA ASP A 238 26.70 -10.79 -10.61
C ASP A 238 25.96 -12.08 -10.19
N LYS A 239 24.67 -11.97 -9.84
CA LYS A 239 23.79 -13.05 -9.35
C LYS A 239 24.27 -13.73 -8.07
N GLN A 240 25.20 -13.13 -7.33
CA GLN A 240 25.73 -13.68 -6.08
C GLN A 240 24.92 -13.29 -4.84
N LYS A 241 24.08 -12.26 -4.94
CA LYS A 241 23.29 -11.73 -3.81
C LYS A 241 21.82 -11.68 -4.18
N THR A 242 21.01 -12.33 -3.35
CA THR A 242 19.55 -12.29 -3.44
C THR A 242 18.98 -11.76 -2.14
N LEU A 243 18.09 -10.77 -2.23
CA LEU A 243 17.29 -10.28 -1.10
C LEU A 243 15.82 -10.50 -1.43
N VAL A 244 15.14 -11.27 -0.58
CA VAL A 244 13.71 -11.53 -0.66
C VAL A 244 13.06 -10.69 0.45
N ILE A 245 12.16 -9.78 0.07
CA ILE A 245 11.58 -8.82 1.02
C ILE A 245 10.18 -8.40 0.60
N GLY A 246 9.35 -8.10 1.58
CA GLY A 246 8.02 -7.53 1.41
C GLY A 246 7.46 -7.17 2.79
N GLY A 247 6.18 -6.83 2.85
CA GLY A 247 5.56 -6.41 4.10
C GLY A 247 4.07 -6.68 4.16
N SER A 248 3.53 -6.47 5.35
CA SER A 248 2.11 -6.47 5.69
C SER A 248 1.69 -5.11 6.28
N GLY A 249 0.40 -4.94 6.59
CA GLY A 249 -0.13 -3.69 7.17
C GLY A 249 -0.76 -2.74 6.16
N GLY A 250 -1.39 -3.27 5.10
CA GLY A 250 -2.18 -2.51 4.13
C GLY A 250 -1.40 -1.33 3.53
N ASP A 251 -1.86 -0.12 3.81
CA ASP A 251 -1.28 1.11 3.27
C ASP A 251 0.18 1.38 3.70
N GLN A 252 0.66 0.69 4.73
CA GLN A 252 2.03 0.78 5.22
C GLN A 252 3.02 -0.11 4.45
N ILE A 253 2.55 -1.09 3.66
CA ILE A 253 3.40 -2.06 2.96
C ILE A 253 4.42 -1.34 2.06
N ILE A 254 3.97 -0.41 1.23
CA ILE A 254 4.82 0.34 0.29
C ILE A 254 5.89 1.16 1.03
N PRO A 255 5.54 2.08 1.96
CA PRO A 255 6.55 2.87 2.65
C PRO A 255 7.50 2.02 3.51
N ALA A 256 7.00 1.01 4.23
CA ALA A 256 7.82 0.14 5.06
C ALA A 256 8.86 -0.63 4.24
N THR A 257 8.42 -1.25 3.14
CA THR A 257 9.30 -2.01 2.25
C THR A 257 10.32 -1.09 1.56
N ALA A 258 9.91 0.12 1.13
CA ALA A 258 10.83 1.11 0.56
C ALA A 258 11.93 1.51 1.56
N LEU A 259 11.54 1.82 2.81
CA LEU A 259 12.49 2.18 3.86
C LEU A 259 13.44 1.04 4.20
N ALA A 260 12.94 -0.19 4.34
CA ALA A 260 13.80 -1.34 4.63
C ALA A 260 14.84 -1.58 3.51
N ILE A 261 14.45 -1.42 2.24
CA ILE A 261 15.38 -1.48 1.09
C ILE A 261 16.41 -0.35 1.17
N MET A 262 16.00 0.89 1.46
CA MET A 262 16.91 2.03 1.59
C MET A 262 17.89 1.88 2.76
N ASN A 263 17.39 1.44 3.91
CA ASN A 263 18.17 1.17 5.11
C ASN A 263 19.28 0.15 4.81
N LYS A 264 18.91 -0.96 4.18
CA LYS A 264 19.84 -2.03 3.83
C LYS A 264 20.84 -1.62 2.75
N LEU A 265 20.38 -0.99 1.67
CA LEU A 265 21.20 -0.76 0.48
C LEU A 265 21.94 0.57 0.48
N TRP A 266 21.41 1.62 1.12
CA TRP A 266 21.97 2.98 1.04
C TRP A 266 22.55 3.45 2.36
N PHE A 267 21.90 3.14 3.48
CA PHE A 267 22.37 3.56 4.82
C PHE A 267 23.30 2.54 5.49
N GLY A 268 23.50 1.38 4.86
CA GLY A 268 24.46 0.37 5.30
C GLY A 268 24.02 -0.41 6.53
N TYR A 269 22.72 -0.47 6.82
CA TYR A 269 22.19 -1.25 7.92
C TYR A 269 22.27 -2.75 7.60
N ASP A 270 22.44 -3.59 8.62
CA ASP A 270 22.17 -5.02 8.47
C ASP A 270 20.66 -5.24 8.23
N LEU A 271 20.26 -6.48 7.90
CA LEU A 271 18.87 -6.73 7.50
C LEU A 271 17.89 -6.60 8.67
N GLU A 272 18.29 -7.05 9.87
CA GLU A 272 17.44 -7.00 11.07
C GLU A 272 17.19 -5.54 11.46
N HIS A 273 18.26 -4.75 11.55
CA HIS A 273 18.17 -3.33 11.84
C HIS A 273 17.41 -2.57 10.74
N ALA A 274 17.59 -2.93 9.47
CA ALA A 274 16.87 -2.31 8.36
C ALA A 274 15.34 -2.49 8.46
N ILE A 275 14.88 -3.64 8.95
CA ILE A 275 13.46 -3.97 9.15
C ILE A 275 12.92 -3.36 10.44
N ALA A 276 13.70 -3.39 11.53
CA ALA A 276 13.30 -2.88 12.83
C ALA A 276 13.27 -1.34 12.90
N ALA A 277 13.96 -0.67 11.98
CA ALA A 277 14.00 0.78 11.93
C ALA A 277 12.59 1.41 11.79
N PRO A 278 12.34 2.55 12.43
CA PRO A 278 11.00 3.15 12.44
C PRO A 278 10.49 3.51 11.03
N ILE A 279 9.23 3.17 10.74
CA ILE A 279 8.59 3.40 9.44
C ILE A 279 8.01 4.81 9.35
N LEU A 280 8.47 5.57 8.37
CA LEU A 280 7.86 6.84 7.97
C LEU A 280 6.61 6.57 7.12
N HIS A 281 5.43 6.96 7.59
CA HIS A 281 4.19 6.80 6.84
C HIS A 281 3.52 8.16 6.57
N VAL A 282 2.86 8.28 5.42
CA VAL A 282 2.20 9.53 5.00
C VAL A 282 0.71 9.25 4.79
N LYS A 283 -0.14 9.98 5.51
CA LYS A 283 -1.59 9.97 5.36
C LYS A 283 -2.08 11.32 4.83
N GLY A 284 -2.54 11.35 3.58
CA GLY A 284 -2.81 12.61 2.88
C GLY A 284 -1.51 13.40 2.69
N ASN A 285 -1.48 14.65 3.15
CA ASN A 285 -0.25 15.47 3.21
C ASN A 285 0.40 15.47 4.60
N LYS A 286 -0.09 14.67 5.56
CA LYS A 286 0.43 14.59 6.93
C LYS A 286 1.40 13.42 7.10
N LEU A 287 2.43 13.65 7.88
CA LEU A 287 3.41 12.65 8.28
C LEU A 287 2.95 11.96 9.57
N LEU A 288 2.92 10.63 9.56
CA LEU A 288 2.72 9.82 10.76
C LEU A 288 4.09 9.27 11.17
N LEU A 289 4.55 9.71 12.34
CA LEU A 289 5.82 9.27 12.93
C LEU A 289 5.56 8.20 13.98
N PRO A 290 6.31 7.09 13.99
CA PRO A 290 6.33 6.14 15.09
C PRO A 290 6.81 6.80 16.39
N LYS A 291 6.43 6.21 17.53
CA LYS A 291 7.06 6.53 18.81
C LYS A 291 8.58 6.29 18.71
N GLY A 292 9.40 7.22 19.16
CA GLY A 292 10.87 7.15 19.08
C GLY A 292 11.51 7.94 17.93
N PHE A 293 10.71 8.54 17.04
CA PHE A 293 11.20 9.49 16.02
C PHE A 293 11.45 10.91 16.56
N ASP A 294 11.38 11.09 17.89
CA ASP A 294 11.34 12.39 18.56
C ASP A 294 12.62 13.24 18.41
N GLU A 295 13.73 12.65 17.97
CA GLU A 295 15.00 13.36 17.78
C GLU A 295 15.11 14.19 16.48
N VAL A 296 14.17 14.04 15.52
CA VAL A 296 14.20 14.75 14.23
C VAL A 296 13.14 15.86 14.16
N ARG A 297 12.75 16.41 15.31
CA ARG A 297 11.90 17.62 15.37
C ARG A 297 12.76 18.87 15.32
N SER A 298 13.04 19.39 14.14
CA SER A 298 13.40 20.81 14.02
C SER A 298 12.17 21.65 13.67
N SER A 299 12.11 22.83 14.27
CA SER A 299 11.14 23.92 14.05
C SER A 299 11.13 24.49 12.62
N SER A 300 11.85 23.86 11.68
CA SER A 300 12.11 24.37 10.33
C SER A 300 11.23 23.73 9.25
N CYS A 301 10.57 22.62 9.56
CA CYS A 301 9.67 21.92 8.62
C CYS A 301 8.25 21.94 9.17
N GLY A 302 7.34 22.68 8.50
CA GLY A 302 5.90 22.76 8.84
C GLY A 302 5.11 21.44 8.70
N LEU A 303 5.80 20.30 8.69
CA LEU A 303 5.28 18.95 8.47
C LEU A 303 4.80 18.24 9.76
N PHE A 304 5.19 18.72 10.93
CA PHE A 304 4.95 18.01 12.20
C PHE A 304 3.73 18.56 12.95
N SER A 305 2.52 18.28 12.46
CA SER A 305 1.30 18.49 13.25
C SER A 305 0.89 17.18 13.94
N ARG A 306 0.79 17.21 15.27
CA ARG A 306 0.27 16.12 16.12
C ARG A 306 -1.12 15.68 15.62
N PRO A 307 -1.45 14.39 15.52
CA PRO A 307 -2.82 13.96 15.73
C PRO A 307 -3.11 14.09 17.23
N SER A 308 -4.07 14.93 17.59
CA SER A 308 -4.65 14.94 18.93
C SER A 308 -5.64 13.79 19.04
N SER A 309 -5.21 12.64 19.55
CA SER A 309 -6.11 11.63 20.12
C SER A 309 -5.39 10.78 21.18
N PRO A 310 -6.09 10.36 22.25
CA PRO A 310 -5.50 9.76 23.43
C PRO A 310 -5.03 8.33 23.15
N GLY A 311 -4.03 7.89 23.91
CA GLY A 311 -3.47 6.55 23.78
C GLY A 311 -4.52 5.46 23.96
N PHE A 312 -4.40 4.40 23.15
CA PHE A 312 -4.89 3.10 23.52
C PHE A 312 -3.72 2.27 24.04
N VAL A 313 -3.84 1.90 25.31
CA VAL A 313 -3.12 0.81 25.98
C VAL A 313 -3.90 -0.47 25.63
N GLY A 314 -3.18 -1.53 25.25
CA GLY A 314 -3.73 -2.84 24.89
C GLY A 314 -2.87 -3.51 23.84
#